data_AF-G7V6Z0-F1
#
_entry.id   AF-G7V6Z0-F1
#
_cell.length_a   1.000
_cell.length_b   1.000
_cell.length_c   1.000
_cell.angle_alpha   90.00
_cell.angle_beta   90.00
_cell.angle_gamma   90.00
#
_symmetry.space_group_name_H-M   'P 1'
#
loop_
_entity.id
_entity.type
_entity.pdbx_description
1 polymer ?
#
loop_
_entity_poly.entity_id
_entity_poly.type
_entity_poly.pdbx_seq_one_letter_code
_entity_poly.pdbx_strand_id
1 'polypeptide(L)'
;MSKKAVFFFCVREPFHYVARGVFERLKEELPLDETSMEIDGYPVLQYEDACGDQFLFCRQNALISYEFERYLPTLRECFVDADVAIEVNWHEGDKAPDKILTVHTIGDVERGIFSPADSRLVKGLVTALEKERLKAGLEEFSVMTEGTHWTGSYKGQDPELLKEFPVPMVDLEIGSAPSSWDHKEAICALARGLLGVFSWKDPLVDVLCVGGVHFERAFSDVTIDSNMHIGISHILPNHWLVSGAYDDEKEGPLKLKAALNSIRGNVRAIVYHEGIKSSIKRACRQLAEKEGILALRHKKLKDPEVLNVIL
;
A
#
# COMPACT_ATOMS: atom_id res chain seq x y z
N MET A 1 15.90 15.22 6.81
CA MET A 1 16.36 13.98 7.46
C MET A 1 16.37 12.92 6.38
N SER A 2 17.43 12.10 6.36
CA SER A 2 17.48 10.89 5.52
C SER A 2 16.33 9.97 5.92
N LYS A 3 15.64 9.39 4.94
CA LYS A 3 14.57 8.39 5.15
C LYS A 3 15.08 6.98 4.87
N LYS A 4 14.41 5.98 5.43
CA LYS A 4 14.77 4.56 5.28
C LYS A 4 13.60 3.71 4.81
N ALA A 5 13.77 3.01 3.70
CA ALA A 5 12.82 2.02 3.20
C ALA A 5 13.42 0.61 3.27
N VAL A 6 12.63 -0.38 3.70
CA VAL A 6 12.99 -1.80 3.63
C VAL A 6 12.06 -2.54 2.67
N PHE A 7 12.64 -3.31 1.76
CA PHE A 7 11.94 -4.07 0.73
C PHE A 7 12.18 -5.57 0.95
N PHE A 8 11.11 -6.35 0.90
CA PHE A 8 11.12 -7.80 1.10
C PHE A 8 10.82 -8.53 -0.20
N PHE A 9 11.67 -9.50 -0.54
CA PHE A 9 11.58 -10.27 -1.77
C PHE A 9 11.63 -11.76 -1.48
N CYS A 10 10.50 -12.45 -1.62
CA CYS A 10 10.51 -13.91 -1.60
C CYS A 10 11.22 -14.43 -2.85
N VAL A 11 12.36 -15.10 -2.67
CA VAL A 11 13.18 -15.60 -3.80
C VAL A 11 13.05 -17.11 -4.02
N ARG A 12 12.23 -17.79 -3.20
CA ARG A 12 12.03 -19.23 -3.27
C ARG A 12 10.69 -19.64 -3.86
N GLU A 13 10.71 -20.78 -4.54
CA GLU A 13 9.49 -21.46 -4.96
C GLU A 13 8.60 -21.84 -3.77
N PRO A 14 7.26 -21.79 -3.94
CA PRO A 14 6.54 -21.42 -5.17
C PRO A 14 6.20 -19.93 -5.27
N PHE A 15 6.63 -19.08 -4.33
CA PHE A 15 6.11 -17.71 -4.18
C PHE A 15 7.02 -16.61 -4.76
N HIS A 16 7.90 -16.96 -5.69
CA HIS A 16 8.98 -16.06 -6.14
C HIS A 16 8.67 -15.22 -7.37
N TYR A 17 7.48 -15.39 -7.97
CA TYR A 17 7.19 -15.04 -9.37
C TYR A 17 7.70 -13.63 -9.77
N VAL A 18 7.20 -12.59 -9.12
CA VAL A 18 7.60 -11.19 -9.37
C VAL A 18 8.86 -10.82 -8.60
N ALA A 19 8.87 -11.13 -7.30
CA ALA A 19 9.87 -10.67 -6.34
C ALA A 19 11.31 -11.00 -6.75
N ARG A 20 11.55 -12.23 -7.25
CA ARG A 20 12.88 -12.65 -7.69
C ARG A 20 13.37 -11.82 -8.88
N GLY A 21 12.53 -11.60 -9.88
CA GLY A 21 12.88 -10.82 -11.07
C GLY A 21 13.21 -9.37 -10.72
N VAL A 22 12.42 -8.77 -9.83
CA VAL A 22 12.64 -7.40 -9.36
C VAL A 22 13.95 -7.27 -8.59
N PHE A 23 14.23 -8.21 -7.68
CA PHE A 23 15.45 -8.20 -6.90
C PHE A 23 16.72 -8.37 -7.75
N GLU A 24 16.70 -9.31 -8.71
CA GLU A 24 17.83 -9.47 -9.63
C GLU A 24 18.03 -8.23 -10.50
N ARG A 25 16.94 -7.57 -10.91
CA ARG A 25 17.05 -6.31 -11.65
C ARG A 25 17.70 -5.20 -10.83
N LEU A 26 17.35 -5.07 -9.55
CA LEU A 26 17.97 -4.09 -8.66
C LEU A 26 19.48 -4.33 -8.52
N LYS A 27 19.91 -5.59 -8.39
CA LYS A 27 21.33 -5.96 -8.35
C LYS A 27 22.10 -5.62 -9.62
N GLU A 28 21.45 -5.68 -10.77
CA GLU A 28 22.06 -5.32 -12.05
C GLU A 28 22.22 -3.79 -12.20
N GLU A 29 21.29 -3.01 -11.65
CA GLU A 29 21.22 -1.56 -11.89
C GLU A 29 21.85 -0.70 -10.78
N LEU A 30 21.98 -1.24 -9.56
CA LEU A 30 22.43 -0.47 -8.40
C LEU A 30 23.76 -0.97 -7.85
N PRO A 31 24.63 -0.06 -7.36
CA PRO A 31 25.80 -0.44 -6.57
C PRO A 31 25.34 -0.81 -5.15
N LEU A 32 25.02 -2.09 -4.94
CA LEU A 32 24.55 -2.59 -3.66
C LEU A 32 25.70 -3.03 -2.76
N ASP A 33 25.68 -2.61 -1.50
CA ASP A 33 26.61 -3.06 -0.45
C ASP A 33 25.94 -4.09 0.46
N GLU A 34 26.69 -5.07 0.96
CA GLU A 34 26.20 -5.98 2.00
C GLU A 34 26.24 -5.29 3.38
N THR A 35 25.17 -5.45 4.14
CA THR A 35 25.13 -5.05 5.56
C THR A 35 25.57 -6.21 6.46
N SER A 36 25.70 -5.97 7.77
CA SER A 36 25.92 -7.03 8.76
C SER A 36 24.65 -7.81 9.12
N MET A 37 23.48 -7.44 8.59
CA MET A 37 22.21 -8.09 8.87
C MET A 37 21.96 -9.24 7.89
N GLU A 38 21.30 -10.28 8.37
CA GLU A 38 20.85 -11.41 7.57
C GLU A 38 19.37 -11.70 7.83
N ILE A 39 18.66 -12.11 6.79
CA ILE A 39 17.32 -12.69 6.90
C ILE A 39 17.35 -14.03 6.19
N ASP A 40 16.91 -15.08 6.88
CA ASP A 40 16.83 -16.41 6.29
C ASP A 40 18.16 -16.94 5.71
N GLY A 41 19.28 -16.45 6.25
CA GLY A 41 20.65 -16.77 5.81
C GLY A 41 21.11 -15.99 4.56
N TYR A 42 20.36 -15.00 4.11
CA TYR A 42 20.77 -14.08 3.05
C TYR A 42 21.21 -12.74 3.64
N PRO A 43 22.34 -12.16 3.19
CA PRO A 43 22.70 -10.81 3.60
C PRO A 43 21.67 -9.80 3.09
N VAL A 44 21.30 -8.88 3.96
CA VAL A 44 20.52 -7.69 3.61
C VAL A 44 21.45 -6.75 2.85
N LEU A 45 21.02 -6.34 1.65
CA LEU A 45 21.75 -5.39 0.82
C LEU A 45 21.27 -3.97 1.08
N GLN A 46 22.12 -2.98 0.87
CA GLN A 46 21.78 -1.57 1.01
C GLN A 46 22.19 -0.76 -0.22
N TYR A 47 21.46 0.32 -0.44
CA TYR A 47 21.76 1.40 -1.38
C TYR A 47 21.40 2.73 -0.74
N GLU A 48 22.25 3.74 -0.91
CA GLU A 48 21.96 5.13 -0.53
C GLU A 48 21.87 5.97 -1.80
N ASP A 49 20.78 6.74 -1.95
CA ASP A 49 20.60 7.60 -3.11
C ASP A 49 21.33 8.95 -2.95
N ALA A 50 21.27 9.78 -3.99
CA ALA A 50 21.90 11.10 -3.97
C ALA A 50 21.27 12.09 -2.95
N CYS A 51 20.07 11.80 -2.42
CA CYS A 51 19.42 12.57 -1.37
C CYS A 51 19.82 12.09 0.03
N GLY A 52 20.60 11.01 0.13
CA GLY A 52 20.94 10.33 1.37
C GLY A 52 19.82 9.43 1.89
N ASP A 53 18.76 9.17 1.12
CA ASP A 53 17.72 8.22 1.51
C ASP A 53 18.28 6.78 1.37
N GLN A 54 18.00 5.93 2.36
CA GLN A 54 18.51 4.57 2.49
C GLN A 54 17.47 3.54 2.06
N PHE A 55 17.91 2.56 1.27
CA PHE A 55 17.07 1.49 0.73
C PHE A 55 17.70 0.15 1.10
N LEU A 56 16.98 -0.66 1.88
CA LEU A 56 17.40 -2.00 2.30
C LEU A 56 16.64 -3.06 1.51
N PHE A 57 17.37 -4.03 0.95
CA PHE A 57 16.79 -5.10 0.13
C PHE A 57 17.00 -6.46 0.81
N CYS A 58 15.90 -7.06 1.23
CA CYS A 58 15.86 -8.28 2.02
C CYS A 58 15.34 -9.45 1.18
N ARG A 59 16.19 -10.46 0.98
CA ARG A 59 15.73 -11.75 0.45
C ARG A 59 15.19 -12.62 1.57
N GLN A 60 14.18 -13.42 1.26
CA GLN A 60 13.53 -14.32 2.22
C GLN A 60 13.02 -15.59 1.56
N ASN A 61 12.79 -16.64 2.36
CA ASN A 61 12.33 -17.94 1.86
C ASN A 61 10.80 -18.03 1.74
N ALA A 62 10.05 -17.13 2.37
CA ALA A 62 8.59 -17.08 2.35
C ALA A 62 8.13 -15.62 2.36
N LEU A 63 6.89 -15.37 1.94
CA LEU A 63 6.27 -14.04 2.03
C LEU A 63 6.12 -13.64 3.50
N ILE A 64 6.46 -12.39 3.82
CA ILE A 64 6.20 -11.74 5.11
C ILE A 64 4.71 -11.85 5.43
N SER A 65 3.83 -11.58 4.46
CA SER A 65 2.39 -11.67 4.67
C SER A 65 1.91 -13.09 5.01
N TYR A 66 2.59 -14.15 4.54
CA TYR A 66 2.20 -15.55 4.80
C TYR A 66 2.76 -16.11 6.12
N GLU A 67 3.91 -15.62 6.57
CA GLU A 67 4.59 -16.08 7.79
C GLU A 67 4.96 -14.91 8.70
N PHE A 68 4.06 -13.93 8.83
CA PHE A 68 4.28 -12.69 9.56
C PHE A 68 4.69 -12.95 11.00
N GLU A 69 4.03 -13.88 11.70
CA GLU A 69 4.39 -14.26 13.07
C GLU A 69 5.85 -14.71 13.20
N ARG A 70 6.36 -15.47 12.22
CA ARG A 70 7.76 -15.92 12.19
C ARG A 70 8.72 -14.75 11.98
N TYR A 71 8.39 -13.82 11.09
CA TYR A 71 9.27 -12.69 10.77
C TYR A 71 9.17 -11.53 11.75
N LEU A 72 8.07 -11.42 12.50
CA LEU A 72 7.79 -10.30 13.41
C LEU A 72 8.93 -9.99 14.40
N PRO A 73 9.61 -10.98 15.05
CA PRO A 73 10.76 -10.68 15.90
C PRO A 73 11.88 -9.95 15.14
N THR A 74 12.24 -10.41 13.94
CA THR A 74 13.25 -9.78 13.10
C THR A 74 12.81 -8.40 12.63
N LEU A 75 11.55 -8.23 12.23
CA LEU A 75 10.99 -6.93 11.85
C LEU A 75 11.13 -5.92 12.99
N ARG A 76 10.82 -6.34 14.22
CA ARG A 76 10.89 -5.51 15.42
C ARG A 76 12.31 -5.17 15.84
N GLU A 77 13.25 -6.10 15.67
CA GLU A 77 14.64 -5.89 16.05
C GLU A 77 15.37 -5.01 15.04
N CYS A 78 15.17 -5.25 13.74
CA CYS A 78 16.01 -4.69 12.69
C CYS A 78 15.42 -3.46 11.99
N PHE A 79 14.09 -3.32 11.93
CA PHE A 79 13.44 -2.40 10.99
C PHE A 79 12.43 -1.43 11.61
N VAL A 80 12.32 -1.34 12.94
CA VAL A 80 11.39 -0.41 13.61
C VAL A 80 11.71 1.07 13.37
N ASP A 81 12.95 1.37 12.96
CA ASP A 81 13.39 2.72 12.61
C ASP A 81 13.20 3.05 11.12
N ALA A 82 12.66 2.12 10.32
CA ALA A 82 12.31 2.39 8.93
C ALA A 82 11.08 3.30 8.83
N ASP A 83 11.05 4.12 7.78
CA ASP A 83 9.87 4.93 7.44
C ASP A 83 8.79 4.09 6.76
N VAL A 84 9.18 3.01 6.07
CA VAL A 84 8.29 2.10 5.34
C VAL A 84 8.88 0.71 5.19
N ALA A 85 8.00 -0.30 5.23
CA ALA A 85 8.27 -1.68 4.88
C ALA A 85 7.41 -2.08 3.68
N ILE A 86 8.03 -2.68 2.66
CA ILE A 86 7.38 -2.98 1.38
C ILE A 86 7.60 -4.44 1.04
N GLU A 87 6.54 -5.23 0.91
CA GLU A 87 6.65 -6.56 0.32
C GLU A 87 6.39 -6.48 -1.18
N VAL A 88 7.37 -6.92 -1.96
CA VAL A 88 7.24 -6.99 -3.43
C VAL A 88 6.72 -8.37 -3.79
N ASN A 89 5.57 -8.44 -4.46
CA ASN A 89 4.93 -9.71 -4.75
C ASN A 89 4.11 -9.74 -6.06
N TRP A 90 3.32 -10.80 -6.29
CA TRP A 90 2.36 -10.87 -7.39
C TRP A 90 0.94 -10.71 -6.88
N HIS A 91 0.10 -10.11 -7.71
CA HIS A 91 -1.34 -10.13 -7.51
C HIS A 91 -1.94 -11.29 -8.30
N GLU A 92 -2.88 -12.01 -7.71
CA GLU A 92 -3.68 -13.05 -8.36
C GLU A 92 -5.15 -12.89 -8.01
N GLY A 93 -6.02 -12.94 -9.02
CA GLY A 93 -7.47 -12.93 -8.79
C GLY A 93 -8.28 -13.08 -10.06
N ASP A 94 -9.24 -14.01 -10.06
CA ASP A 94 -10.10 -14.33 -11.23
C ASP A 94 -10.87 -13.12 -11.79
N LYS A 95 -11.13 -12.11 -10.95
CA LYS A 95 -11.86 -10.89 -11.30
C LYS A 95 -11.00 -9.64 -11.24
N ALA A 96 -9.70 -9.79 -10.97
CA ALA A 96 -8.77 -8.69 -10.98
C ALA A 96 -8.48 -8.28 -12.43
N PRO A 97 -8.30 -6.97 -12.72
CA PRO A 97 -7.74 -6.57 -14.00
C PRO A 97 -6.35 -7.19 -14.16
N ASP A 98 -6.02 -7.64 -15.36
CA ASP A 98 -4.67 -8.10 -15.69
C ASP A 98 -3.82 -6.93 -16.20
N LYS A 99 -2.50 -7.12 -16.26
CA LYS A 99 -1.51 -6.12 -16.67
C LYS A 99 -1.58 -4.87 -15.79
N ILE A 100 -1.43 -5.07 -14.50
CA ILE A 100 -1.46 -3.99 -13.52
C ILE A 100 -0.17 -3.97 -12.70
N LEU A 101 0.25 -2.75 -12.34
CA LEU A 101 1.25 -2.49 -11.33
C LEU A 101 0.53 -1.86 -10.15
N THR A 102 0.62 -2.46 -8.96
CA THR A 102 -0.30 -2.11 -7.88
C THR A 102 0.40 -1.79 -6.58
N VAL A 103 -0.26 -0.94 -5.79
CA VAL A 103 0.18 -0.57 -4.45
C VAL A 103 -1.04 -0.63 -3.53
N HIS A 104 -0.93 -1.29 -2.38
CA HIS A 104 -1.94 -1.20 -1.35
C HIS A 104 -1.36 -1.24 0.05
N THR A 105 -2.11 -0.68 1.00
CA THR A 105 -1.78 -0.72 2.43
C THR A 105 -2.24 -2.04 3.05
N ILE A 106 -1.66 -2.38 4.21
CA ILE A 106 -1.94 -3.64 4.91
C ILE A 106 -2.97 -3.46 6.01
N GLY A 107 -3.87 -4.44 6.14
CA GLY A 107 -4.85 -4.50 7.22
C GLY A 107 -5.85 -5.64 7.05
N ASP A 108 -6.41 -6.11 8.15
CA ASP A 108 -7.61 -6.95 8.15
C ASP A 108 -8.83 -6.04 8.29
N VAL A 109 -9.42 -5.70 7.14
CA VAL A 109 -10.58 -4.80 7.08
C VAL A 109 -11.78 -5.41 7.79
N GLU A 110 -12.01 -6.72 7.70
CA GLU A 110 -13.18 -7.36 8.32
C GLU A 110 -13.15 -7.23 9.85
N ARG A 111 -11.97 -7.42 10.44
CA ARG A 111 -11.75 -7.26 11.88
C ARG A 111 -11.55 -5.80 12.30
N GLY A 112 -11.24 -4.91 11.37
CA GLY A 112 -10.96 -3.50 11.64
C GLY A 112 -9.58 -3.30 12.30
N ILE A 113 -8.60 -4.10 11.87
CA ILE A 113 -7.22 -4.03 12.34
C ILE A 113 -6.34 -3.60 11.18
N PHE A 114 -5.56 -2.54 11.38
CA PHE A 114 -4.82 -1.88 10.31
C PHE A 114 -3.37 -1.69 10.71
N SER A 115 -2.44 -1.94 9.79
CA SER A 115 -1.08 -1.44 9.97
C SER A 115 -1.10 0.08 9.90
N PRO A 116 -0.08 0.77 10.44
CA PRO A 116 0.12 2.17 10.13
C PRO A 116 0.10 2.40 8.60
N ALA A 117 -0.44 3.53 8.16
CA ALA A 117 -0.43 3.93 6.76
C ALA A 117 0.12 5.35 6.63
N ASP A 118 0.81 5.63 5.53
CA ASP A 118 1.30 6.96 5.19
C ASP A 118 1.02 7.22 3.71
N SER A 119 0.12 8.16 3.45
CA SER A 119 -0.35 8.45 2.10
C SER A 119 0.76 8.97 1.19
N ARG A 120 1.80 9.61 1.75
CA ARG A 120 2.90 10.19 0.98
C ARG A 120 3.76 9.11 0.37
N LEU A 121 3.93 8.01 1.11
CA LEU A 121 4.67 6.83 0.64
C LEU A 121 3.91 6.14 -0.50
N VAL A 122 2.59 5.97 -0.36
CA VAL A 122 1.73 5.44 -1.42
C VAL A 122 1.74 6.36 -2.65
N LYS A 123 1.59 7.68 -2.47
CA LYS A 123 1.64 8.68 -3.54
C LYS A 123 2.98 8.64 -4.28
N GLY A 124 4.10 8.57 -3.55
CA GLY A 124 5.43 8.44 -4.10
C GLY A 124 5.61 7.19 -4.96
N LEU A 125 5.19 6.03 -4.44
CA LEU A 125 5.23 4.76 -5.18
C LEU A 125 4.39 4.80 -6.44
N VAL A 126 3.10 5.16 -6.32
CA VAL A 126 2.16 5.14 -7.45
C VAL A 126 2.58 6.09 -8.58
N THR A 127 3.01 7.31 -8.24
CA THR A 127 3.47 8.28 -9.24
C THR A 127 4.80 7.88 -9.89
N ALA A 128 5.71 7.27 -9.13
CA ALA A 128 6.97 6.74 -9.66
C ALA A 128 6.75 5.54 -10.58
N LEU A 129 5.86 4.62 -10.20
CA LEU A 129 5.45 3.51 -11.06
C LEU A 129 4.85 4.01 -12.38
N GLU A 130 3.97 5.02 -12.33
CA GLU A 130 3.32 5.53 -13.55
C GLU A 130 4.36 6.18 -14.47
N LYS A 131 5.31 6.92 -13.90
CA LYS A 131 6.43 7.49 -14.65
C LYS A 131 7.28 6.41 -15.33
N GLU A 132 7.66 5.35 -14.60
CA GLU A 132 8.47 4.28 -15.18
C GLU A 132 7.68 3.40 -16.16
N ARG A 133 6.37 3.20 -15.94
CA ARG A 133 5.47 2.54 -16.89
C ARG A 133 5.43 3.27 -18.22
N LEU A 134 5.20 4.58 -18.19
CA LEU A 134 5.18 5.43 -19.39
C LEU A 134 6.53 5.42 -20.11
N LYS A 135 7.63 5.53 -19.37
CA LYS A 135 8.99 5.50 -19.91
C LYS A 135 9.35 4.14 -20.55
N ALA A 136 8.81 3.05 -20.03
CA ALA A 136 8.98 1.71 -20.58
C ALA A 136 8.05 1.42 -21.78
N GLY A 137 7.12 2.32 -22.12
CA GLY A 137 6.17 2.12 -23.22
C GLY A 137 5.12 1.04 -22.94
N LEU A 138 4.83 0.76 -21.66
CA LEU A 138 3.88 -0.27 -21.22
C LEU A 138 2.43 0.22 -21.31
N GLU A 139 1.96 0.51 -22.53
CA GLU A 139 0.62 1.04 -22.79
C GLU A 139 -0.50 0.08 -22.40
N GLU A 140 -0.23 -1.23 -22.45
CA GLU A 140 -1.14 -2.29 -22.05
C GLU A 140 -1.18 -2.52 -20.54
N PHE A 141 -0.24 -1.95 -19.78
CA PHE A 141 -0.28 -1.96 -18.32
C PHE A 141 -0.96 -0.70 -17.78
N SER A 142 -1.53 -0.81 -16.57
CA SER A 142 -2.02 0.33 -15.78
C SER A 142 -1.43 0.30 -14.38
N VAL A 143 -1.12 1.49 -13.83
CA VAL A 143 -0.87 1.60 -12.38
C VAL A 143 -2.19 1.75 -11.65
N MET A 144 -2.37 1.06 -10.53
CA MET A 144 -3.59 1.13 -9.72
C MET A 144 -3.29 1.06 -8.22
N THR A 145 -4.15 1.64 -7.40
CA THR A 145 -4.20 1.33 -5.97
C THR A 145 -5.17 0.18 -5.74
N GLU A 146 -4.98 -0.61 -4.69
CA GLU A 146 -5.95 -1.64 -4.28
C GLU A 146 -6.60 -1.36 -2.92
N GLY A 147 -7.68 -2.09 -2.65
CA GLY A 147 -8.27 -2.20 -1.33
C GLY A 147 -7.23 -2.63 -0.30
N THR A 148 -7.24 -2.00 0.86
CA THR A 148 -6.43 -2.40 2.01
C THR A 148 -6.75 -3.84 2.38
N HIS A 149 -5.74 -4.70 2.42
CA HIS A 149 -5.93 -6.09 2.84
C HIS A 149 -4.62 -6.70 3.33
N TRP A 150 -4.73 -7.88 3.93
CA TRP A 150 -3.60 -8.66 4.39
C TRP A 150 -3.87 -10.14 4.15
N THR A 151 -2.93 -10.84 3.52
CA THR A 151 -3.11 -12.26 3.19
C THR A 151 -2.92 -13.19 4.38
N GLY A 152 -2.33 -12.72 5.49
CA GLY A 152 -2.04 -13.56 6.65
C GLY A 152 -3.27 -14.11 7.37
N SER A 153 -4.38 -13.37 7.40
CA SER A 153 -5.66 -13.87 7.94
C SER A 153 -6.15 -15.09 7.17
N TYR A 154 -6.00 -15.10 5.84
CA TYR A 154 -6.33 -16.25 4.99
C TYR A 154 -5.40 -17.45 5.23
N LYS A 155 -4.22 -17.22 5.80
CA LYS A 155 -3.28 -18.26 6.25
C LYS A 155 -3.49 -18.67 7.71
N GLY A 156 -4.52 -18.15 8.38
CA GLY A 156 -4.87 -18.50 9.75
C GLY A 156 -4.05 -17.78 10.83
N GLN A 157 -3.32 -16.73 10.46
CA GLN A 157 -2.57 -15.91 11.41
C GLN A 157 -3.50 -14.94 12.15
N ASP A 158 -3.08 -14.51 13.35
CA ASP A 158 -3.81 -13.54 14.14
C ASP A 158 -3.55 -12.10 13.65
N PRO A 159 -4.56 -11.37 13.15
CA PRO A 159 -4.36 -10.01 12.66
C PRO A 159 -3.95 -9.01 13.75
N GLU A 160 -4.17 -9.33 15.03
CA GLU A 160 -3.68 -8.51 16.15
C GLU A 160 -2.15 -8.33 16.11
N LEU A 161 -1.41 -9.27 15.52
CA LEU A 161 0.04 -9.17 15.33
C LEU A 161 0.44 -7.95 14.49
N LEU A 162 -0.42 -7.47 13.58
CA LEU A 162 -0.15 -6.27 12.79
C LEU A 162 0.09 -5.03 13.66
N LYS A 163 -0.46 -5.00 14.89
CA LYS A 163 -0.28 -3.90 15.84
C LYS A 163 1.11 -3.89 16.48
N GLU A 164 1.84 -5.00 16.40
CA GLU A 164 3.17 -5.14 17.00
C GLU A 164 4.31 -4.57 16.14
N PHE A 165 4.03 -4.23 14.88
CA PHE A 165 5.00 -3.61 13.99
C PHE A 165 4.56 -2.17 13.62
N PRO A 166 5.20 -1.12 14.16
CA PRO A 166 4.72 0.26 14.06
C PRO A 166 5.10 0.97 12.75
N VAL A 167 5.65 0.25 11.79
CA VAL A 167 6.12 0.78 10.50
C VAL A 167 5.02 0.61 9.46
N PRO A 168 4.74 1.62 8.61
CA PRO A 168 3.81 1.49 7.51
C PRO A 168 4.21 0.36 6.58
N MET A 169 3.26 -0.55 6.35
CA MET A 169 3.44 -1.67 5.43
C MET A 169 2.60 -1.46 4.18
N VAL A 170 3.20 -1.75 3.04
CA VAL A 170 2.52 -1.80 1.74
C VAL A 170 2.96 -3.01 0.95
N ASP A 171 2.06 -3.54 0.14
CA ASP A 171 2.41 -4.49 -0.92
C ASP A 171 2.56 -3.74 -2.24
N LEU A 172 3.54 -4.18 -3.02
CA LEU A 172 3.88 -3.66 -4.34
C LEU A 172 3.87 -4.82 -5.32
N GLU A 173 2.89 -4.87 -6.22
CA GLU A 173 2.62 -6.10 -6.98
C GLU A 173 2.57 -5.90 -8.50
N ILE A 174 2.74 -7.02 -9.23
CA ILE A 174 2.37 -7.13 -10.64
C ILE A 174 1.22 -8.13 -10.73
N GLY A 175 0.14 -7.71 -11.37
CA GLY A 175 -1.05 -8.51 -11.55
C GLY A 175 -1.46 -8.67 -13.01
N SER A 176 -2.32 -9.62 -13.32
CA SER A 176 -2.91 -10.64 -12.44
C SER A 176 -2.72 -12.06 -12.97
N ALA A 177 -2.34 -12.21 -14.24
CA ALA A 177 -2.04 -13.49 -14.86
C ALA A 177 -0.55 -13.83 -14.80
N PRO A 178 -0.17 -15.12 -14.88
CA PRO A 178 1.23 -15.55 -14.94
C PRO A 178 2.07 -14.84 -16.02
N SER A 179 1.47 -14.54 -17.17
CA SER A 179 2.13 -13.80 -18.25
C SER A 179 2.53 -12.38 -17.86
N SER A 180 1.80 -11.75 -16.93
CA SER A 180 2.10 -10.42 -16.41
C SER A 180 3.22 -10.48 -15.37
N TRP A 181 3.23 -11.53 -14.52
CA TRP A 181 4.24 -11.73 -13.48
C TRP A 181 5.66 -11.85 -14.04
N ASP A 182 5.80 -12.53 -15.18
CA ASP A 182 7.08 -12.73 -15.88
C ASP A 182 7.39 -11.64 -16.93
N HIS A 183 6.58 -10.58 -17.01
CA HIS A 183 6.75 -9.54 -18.02
C HIS A 183 7.98 -8.66 -17.71
N LYS A 184 9.06 -8.85 -18.48
CA LYS A 184 10.39 -8.26 -18.21
C LYS A 184 10.36 -6.74 -18.03
N GLU A 185 9.68 -6.04 -18.91
CA GLU A 185 9.60 -4.58 -18.89
C GLU A 185 8.78 -4.08 -17.70
N ALA A 186 7.76 -4.83 -17.26
CA ALA A 186 6.95 -4.51 -16.10
C ALA A 186 7.75 -4.71 -14.80
N ILE A 187 8.52 -5.81 -14.73
CA ILE A 187 9.51 -6.05 -13.66
C ILE A 187 10.52 -4.91 -13.59
N CYS A 188 11.05 -4.46 -14.73
CA CYS A 188 11.99 -3.34 -14.77
C CYS A 188 11.35 -2.02 -14.31
N ALA A 189 10.10 -1.77 -14.73
CA ALA A 189 9.37 -0.58 -14.32
C ALA A 189 9.11 -0.58 -12.81
N LEU A 190 8.72 -1.72 -12.22
CA LEU A 190 8.52 -1.87 -10.78
C LEU A 190 9.83 -1.71 -10.01
N ALA A 191 10.91 -2.37 -10.46
CA ALA A 191 12.24 -2.28 -9.84
C ALA A 191 12.77 -0.84 -9.77
N ARG A 192 12.51 -0.01 -10.78
CA ARG A 192 12.89 1.40 -10.77
C ARG A 192 11.90 2.26 -10.00
N GLY A 193 10.61 1.97 -10.12
CA GLY A 193 9.53 2.72 -9.49
C GLY A 193 9.56 2.65 -7.96
N LEU A 194 9.96 1.51 -7.39
CA LEU A 194 10.03 1.34 -5.92
C LEU A 194 11.00 2.33 -5.25
N LEU A 195 12.06 2.75 -5.94
CA LEU A 195 13.01 3.76 -5.43
C LEU A 195 12.37 5.14 -5.31
N GLY A 196 11.24 5.36 -5.96
CA GLY A 196 10.46 6.60 -5.90
C GLY A 196 9.56 6.73 -4.68
N VAL A 197 9.58 5.80 -3.71
CA VAL A 197 8.74 5.85 -2.50
C VAL A 197 8.85 7.17 -1.73
N PHE A 198 10.03 7.80 -1.73
CA PHE A 198 10.26 9.08 -1.07
C PHE A 198 10.21 10.30 -1.99
N SER A 199 9.83 10.12 -3.26
CA SER A 199 9.88 11.18 -4.29
C SER A 199 8.86 12.29 -4.06
N TRP A 200 7.71 12.00 -3.44
CA TRP A 200 6.71 13.02 -3.14
C TRP A 200 7.14 13.88 -1.95
N LYS A 201 7.40 15.17 -2.20
CA LYS A 201 7.84 16.11 -1.16
C LYS A 201 6.77 17.13 -0.77
N ASP A 202 5.78 17.35 -1.63
CA ASP A 202 4.76 18.36 -1.39
C ASP A 202 3.77 17.93 -0.29
N PRO A 203 3.15 18.88 0.42
CA PRO A 203 2.05 18.59 1.31
C PRO A 203 0.93 17.83 0.60
N LEU A 204 0.31 16.91 1.33
CA LEU A 204 -0.85 16.15 0.90
C LEU A 204 -2.00 16.42 1.85
N VAL A 205 -3.20 16.31 1.32
CA VAL A 205 -4.38 16.16 2.14
C VAL A 205 -4.76 14.70 2.22
N ASP A 206 -4.57 14.15 3.41
CA ASP A 206 -4.82 12.75 3.70
C ASP A 206 -6.32 12.46 3.79
N VAL A 207 -6.76 11.40 3.13
CA VAL A 207 -8.14 10.92 3.17
C VAL A 207 -8.23 9.43 3.46
N LEU A 208 -9.26 9.05 4.23
CA LEU A 208 -9.69 7.66 4.37
C LEU A 208 -10.74 7.35 3.30
N CYS A 209 -10.51 6.32 2.49
CA CYS A 209 -11.43 5.92 1.43
C CYS A 209 -12.32 4.75 1.89
N VAL A 210 -13.64 4.90 1.78
CA VAL A 210 -14.61 3.91 2.27
C VAL A 210 -15.57 3.49 1.16
N GLY A 211 -15.55 2.21 0.83
CA GLY A 211 -16.37 1.58 -0.18
C GLY A 211 -15.73 1.50 -1.55
N GLY A 212 -16.53 1.18 -2.56
CA GLY A 212 -16.07 0.91 -3.92
C GLY A 212 -15.76 -0.57 -4.13
N VAL A 213 -15.14 -0.88 -5.25
CA VAL A 213 -14.62 -2.23 -5.56
C VAL A 213 -13.17 -2.38 -5.10
N HIS A 214 -12.59 -3.58 -5.22
CA HIS A 214 -11.19 -3.83 -4.84
C HIS A 214 -10.21 -2.93 -5.61
N PHE A 215 -10.45 -2.77 -6.91
CA PHE A 215 -9.71 -1.87 -7.81
C PHE A 215 -10.54 -0.63 -8.16
N GLU A 216 -10.73 0.28 -7.19
CA GLU A 216 -11.56 1.47 -7.38
C GLU A 216 -10.82 2.58 -8.14
N ARG A 217 -11.20 2.78 -9.42
CA ARG A 217 -10.58 3.79 -10.29
C ARG A 217 -10.72 5.20 -9.75
N ALA A 218 -11.84 5.53 -9.12
CA ALA A 218 -12.01 6.88 -8.58
C ALA A 218 -10.96 7.25 -7.53
N PHE A 219 -10.42 6.26 -6.81
CA PHE A 219 -9.33 6.45 -5.86
C PHE A 219 -7.97 6.36 -6.57
N SER A 220 -7.79 5.36 -7.43
CA SER A 220 -6.52 5.20 -8.19
C SER A 220 -6.18 6.45 -9.00
N ASP A 221 -7.12 6.99 -9.78
CA ASP A 221 -6.90 8.13 -10.67
C ASP A 221 -6.35 9.35 -9.91
N VAL A 222 -6.86 9.61 -8.71
CA VAL A 222 -6.46 10.75 -7.86
C VAL A 222 -5.06 10.56 -7.27
N THR A 223 -4.71 9.33 -6.89
CA THR A 223 -3.36 9.01 -6.41
C THR A 223 -2.35 9.09 -7.55
N ILE A 224 -2.72 8.69 -8.77
CA ILE A 224 -1.83 8.70 -9.94
C ILE A 224 -1.57 10.13 -10.44
N ASP A 225 -2.56 11.02 -10.40
CA ASP A 225 -2.41 12.38 -10.92
C ASP A 225 -1.38 13.17 -10.08
N SER A 226 -0.23 13.47 -10.68
CA SER A 226 0.86 14.22 -10.07
C SER A 226 0.52 15.68 -9.74
N ASN A 227 -0.60 16.20 -10.25
CA ASN A 227 -1.07 17.56 -9.93
C ASN A 227 -2.05 17.56 -8.75
N MET A 228 -2.52 16.40 -8.32
CA MET A 228 -3.45 16.27 -7.21
C MET A 228 -2.70 16.04 -5.90
N HIS A 229 -2.83 17.00 -4.98
CA HIS A 229 -2.25 16.94 -3.63
C HIS A 229 -3.16 16.20 -2.64
N ILE A 230 -3.77 15.10 -3.07
CA ILE A 230 -4.57 14.22 -2.21
C ILE A 230 -3.78 12.94 -1.94
N GLY A 231 -3.66 12.62 -0.66
CA GLY A 231 -3.05 11.41 -0.18
C GLY A 231 -4.10 10.36 0.15
N ILE A 232 -4.10 9.24 -0.57
CA ILE A 232 -4.94 8.09 -0.23
C ILE A 232 -4.14 7.12 0.64
N SER A 233 -4.71 6.76 1.79
CA SER A 233 -4.08 5.82 2.73
C SER A 233 -4.76 4.45 2.68
N HIS A 234 -5.74 4.22 3.55
CA HIS A 234 -6.56 3.01 3.50
C HIS A 234 -7.73 3.18 2.54
N ILE A 235 -8.00 2.10 1.79
CA ILE A 235 -9.20 1.94 0.97
C ILE A 235 -9.96 0.75 1.55
N LEU A 236 -11.22 0.94 1.94
CA LEU A 236 -12.05 -0.11 2.54
C LEU A 236 -13.13 -0.58 1.54
N PRO A 237 -12.86 -1.56 0.64
CA PRO A 237 -13.84 -2.05 -0.33
C PRO A 237 -15.17 -2.52 0.25
N ASN A 238 -16.24 -2.42 -0.55
CA ASN A 238 -17.60 -2.77 -0.14
C ASN A 238 -17.74 -4.18 0.43
N HIS A 239 -17.04 -5.16 -0.16
CA HIS A 239 -17.23 -6.56 0.21
C HIS A 239 -16.73 -6.82 1.64
N TRP A 240 -15.57 -6.28 2.03
CA TRP A 240 -15.06 -6.38 3.42
C TRP A 240 -15.83 -5.49 4.41
N LEU A 241 -16.37 -4.36 3.96
CA LEU A 241 -17.29 -3.60 4.81
C LEU A 241 -18.54 -4.42 5.17
N VAL A 242 -19.05 -5.21 4.22
CA VAL A 242 -20.23 -6.06 4.43
C VAL A 242 -19.90 -7.29 5.27
N SER A 243 -18.84 -8.04 4.95
CA SER A 243 -18.46 -9.22 5.73
C SER A 243 -17.96 -8.85 7.14
N GLY A 244 -17.30 -7.69 7.27
CA GLY A 244 -16.88 -7.12 8.55
C GLY A 244 -17.99 -6.44 9.35
N ALA A 245 -19.26 -6.50 8.91
CA ALA A 245 -20.42 -5.93 9.61
C ALA A 245 -20.27 -4.44 9.98
N TYR A 246 -19.72 -3.62 9.08
CA TYR A 246 -19.54 -2.18 9.31
C TYR A 246 -20.86 -1.40 9.40
N ASP A 247 -22.00 -2.02 9.06
CA ASP A 247 -23.33 -1.48 9.27
C ASP A 247 -23.88 -1.69 10.69
N ASP A 248 -23.20 -2.45 11.54
CA ASP A 248 -23.51 -2.55 12.96
C ASP A 248 -23.24 -1.21 13.66
N GLU A 249 -24.19 -0.77 14.49
CA GLU A 249 -24.15 0.55 15.14
C GLU A 249 -23.10 0.65 16.27
N LYS A 250 -22.62 -0.48 16.79
CA LYS A 250 -21.63 -0.52 17.88
C LYS A 250 -20.23 -0.78 17.34
N GLU A 251 -20.06 -1.80 16.51
CA GLU A 251 -18.75 -2.23 16.02
C GLU A 251 -18.27 -1.42 14.81
N GLY A 252 -19.15 -1.13 13.86
CA GLY A 252 -18.80 -0.42 12.63
C GLY A 252 -18.07 0.92 12.87
N PRO A 253 -18.58 1.80 13.75
CA PRO A 253 -17.90 3.04 14.09
C PRO A 253 -16.52 2.84 14.73
N LEU A 254 -16.32 1.77 15.51
CA LEU A 254 -15.03 1.47 16.13
C LEU A 254 -14.01 1.04 15.07
N LYS A 255 -14.41 0.19 14.12
CA LYS A 255 -13.55 -0.26 13.01
C LYS A 255 -13.19 0.89 12.06
N LEU A 256 -14.14 1.76 11.71
CA LEU A 256 -13.86 2.97 10.94
C LEU A 256 -12.89 3.91 11.66
N LYS A 257 -13.07 4.07 12.97
CA LYS A 257 -12.16 4.88 13.78
C LYS A 257 -10.77 4.25 13.87
N ALA A 258 -10.66 2.94 13.95
CA ALA A 258 -9.38 2.24 13.90
C ALA A 258 -8.65 2.50 12.57
N ALA A 259 -9.36 2.41 11.43
CA ALA A 259 -8.81 2.73 10.11
C ALA A 259 -8.37 4.20 9.99
N LEU A 260 -9.13 5.13 10.59
CA LEU A 260 -8.78 6.53 10.59
C LEU A 260 -7.52 6.80 11.43
N ASN A 261 -7.46 6.20 12.62
CA ASN A 261 -6.37 6.40 13.58
C ASN A 261 -5.04 5.75 13.15
N SER A 262 -5.06 4.74 12.28
CA SER A 262 -3.83 4.11 11.76
C SER A 262 -3.13 4.96 10.69
N ILE A 263 -3.80 5.98 10.15
CA ILE A 263 -3.22 6.86 9.14
C ILE A 263 -2.32 7.89 9.83
N ARG A 264 -1.03 7.87 9.46
CA ARG A 264 -0.05 8.90 9.83
C ARG A 264 -0.39 10.20 9.10
N GLY A 265 -0.20 11.32 9.78
CA GLY A 265 -0.51 12.63 9.26
C GLY A 265 -1.84 13.16 9.76
N ASN A 266 -2.39 14.15 9.06
CA ASN A 266 -3.61 14.83 9.47
C ASN A 266 -4.71 14.56 8.44
N VAL A 267 -5.49 13.51 8.69
CA VAL A 267 -6.63 13.17 7.83
C VAL A 267 -7.64 14.30 7.85
N ARG A 268 -7.99 14.83 6.67
CA ARG A 268 -8.94 15.95 6.54
C ARG A 268 -10.31 15.53 6.07
N ALA A 269 -10.45 14.31 5.55
CA ALA A 269 -11.74 13.80 5.12
C ALA A 269 -11.85 12.28 5.15
N ILE A 270 -13.08 11.81 5.36
CA ILE A 270 -13.53 10.46 5.01
C ILE A 270 -14.27 10.56 3.68
N VAL A 271 -13.75 9.88 2.66
CA VAL A 271 -14.31 9.89 1.31
C VAL A 271 -15.00 8.55 1.07
N TYR A 272 -16.33 8.57 0.91
CA TYR A 272 -17.12 7.35 0.75
C TYR A 272 -17.70 7.17 -0.66
N HIS A 273 -17.72 5.93 -1.13
CA HIS A 273 -18.36 5.56 -2.38
C HIS A 273 -19.89 5.70 -2.27
N GLU A 274 -20.55 6.16 -3.32
CA GLU A 274 -22.00 6.44 -3.26
C GLU A 274 -22.84 5.16 -3.20
N GLY A 275 -22.28 4.03 -3.63
CA GLY A 275 -22.95 2.73 -3.63
C GLY A 275 -23.02 2.02 -2.28
N ILE A 276 -22.38 2.54 -1.22
CA ILE A 276 -22.37 1.85 0.08
C ILE A 276 -23.71 1.96 0.81
N LYS A 277 -23.97 1.04 1.76
CA LYS A 277 -25.18 1.04 2.59
C LYS A 277 -25.35 2.37 3.31
N SER A 278 -26.61 2.82 3.45
CA SER A 278 -26.92 4.10 4.10
C SER A 278 -26.48 4.18 5.56
N SER A 279 -26.50 3.06 6.29
CA SER A 279 -25.95 2.95 7.65
C SER A 279 -24.46 3.29 7.69
N ILE A 280 -23.67 2.71 6.79
CA ILE A 280 -22.23 2.99 6.69
C ILE A 280 -21.97 4.45 6.30
N LYS A 281 -22.76 5.02 5.36
CA LYS A 281 -22.67 6.46 5.03
C LYS A 281 -22.92 7.35 6.25
N ARG A 282 -23.89 6.97 7.11
CA ARG A 282 -24.15 7.70 8.37
C ARG A 282 -22.97 7.56 9.32
N ALA A 283 -22.42 6.36 9.48
CA ALA A 283 -21.25 6.13 10.33
C ALA A 283 -20.05 6.99 9.88
N CYS A 284 -19.76 7.06 8.58
CA CYS A 284 -18.72 7.95 8.05
C CYS A 284 -18.97 9.43 8.40
N ARG A 285 -20.20 9.91 8.26
CA ARG A 285 -20.55 11.31 8.57
C ARG A 285 -20.45 11.63 10.06
N GLN A 286 -20.95 10.73 10.90
CA GLN A 286 -20.90 10.87 12.36
C GLN A 286 -19.46 10.83 12.88
N LEU A 287 -18.63 9.93 12.34
CA LEU A 287 -17.21 9.89 12.68
C LEU A 287 -16.52 11.17 12.22
N ALA A 288 -16.75 11.61 10.97
CA ALA A 288 -16.15 12.84 10.47
C ALA A 288 -16.53 14.07 11.31
N GLU A 289 -17.80 14.21 11.68
CA GLU A 289 -18.27 15.27 12.57
C GLU A 289 -17.58 15.22 13.94
N LYS A 290 -17.46 14.02 14.52
CA LYS A 290 -16.81 13.81 15.82
C LYS A 290 -15.32 14.17 15.81
N GLU A 291 -14.62 13.85 14.73
CA GLU A 291 -13.19 14.12 14.58
C GLU A 291 -12.91 15.52 13.99
N GLY A 292 -13.95 16.30 13.67
CA GLY A 292 -13.80 17.65 13.10
C GLY A 292 -13.28 17.68 11.66
N ILE A 293 -13.54 16.62 10.89
CA ILE A 293 -13.10 16.44 9.51
C ILE A 293 -14.29 16.35 8.55
N LEU A 294 -14.03 16.35 7.24
CA LEU A 294 -15.11 16.32 6.24
C LEU A 294 -15.57 14.89 5.93
N ALA A 295 -16.83 14.74 5.53
CA ALA A 295 -17.36 13.50 4.96
C ALA A 295 -17.86 13.75 3.54
N LEU A 296 -17.19 13.16 2.55
CA LEU A 296 -17.38 13.49 1.14
C LEU A 296 -17.76 12.27 0.33
N ARG A 297 -18.53 12.47 -0.75
CA ARG A 297 -18.74 11.42 -1.75
C ARG A 297 -17.53 11.37 -2.66
N HIS A 298 -17.10 10.17 -3.07
CA HIS A 298 -15.92 9.99 -3.94
C HIS A 298 -15.93 10.84 -5.22
N LYS A 299 -17.11 11.08 -5.83
CA LYS A 299 -17.24 11.95 -7.01
C LYS A 299 -16.70 13.37 -6.80
N LYS A 300 -16.68 13.84 -5.54
CA LYS A 300 -16.14 15.16 -5.20
C LYS A 300 -14.61 15.24 -5.23
N LEU A 301 -13.91 14.12 -5.33
CA LEU A 301 -12.46 14.11 -5.58
C LEU A 301 -12.10 14.71 -6.94
N LYS A 302 -13.04 14.72 -7.90
CA LYS A 302 -12.84 15.30 -9.24
C LYS A 302 -13.35 16.75 -9.35
N ASP A 303 -13.79 17.35 -8.23
CA ASP A 303 -14.43 18.67 -8.20
C ASP A 303 -13.44 19.74 -7.66
N PRO A 304 -12.90 20.62 -8.52
CA PRO A 304 -11.88 21.59 -8.14
C PRO A 304 -12.31 22.52 -7.00
N GLU A 305 -13.60 22.86 -6.90
CA GLU A 305 -14.10 23.72 -5.81
C GLU A 305 -14.04 23.01 -4.46
N VAL A 306 -14.34 21.71 -4.44
CA VAL A 306 -14.25 20.90 -3.23
C VAL A 306 -12.78 20.65 -2.86
N LEU A 307 -11.91 20.48 -3.85
CA LEU A 307 -10.47 20.38 -3.60
C LEU A 307 -9.93 21.63 -2.90
N ASN A 308 -10.35 22.82 -3.30
CA ASN A 308 -9.95 24.08 -2.64
C ASN A 308 -10.43 24.24 -1.19
N VAL A 309 -11.40 23.43 -0.74
CA VAL A 309 -11.90 23.45 0.65
C VAL A 309 -11.12 22.46 1.52
N ILE A 310 -10.52 21.44 0.92
CA ILE A 310 -9.83 20.35 1.61
C ILE A 310 -8.31 20.59 1.61
N LEU A 311 -7.77 21.09 0.49
CA LEU A 311 -6.40 21.61 0.29
C LEU A 311 -6.18 22.91 1.06
#